data_AF-A0AAV9KXS3-F1
#
_entry.id   AF-A0AAV9KXS3-F1
#
_cell.length_a   1.000
_cell.length_b   1.000
_cell.length_c   1.000
_cell.angle_alpha   90.00
_cell.angle_beta   90.00
_cell.angle_gamma   90.00
#
_symmetry.space_group_name_H-M   'P 1'
#
loop_
_entity.id
_entity.type
_entity.pdbx_description
1 polymer ?
#
loop_
_entity_poly.entity_id
_entity_poly.type
_entity_poly.pdbx_seq_one_letter_code
_entity_poly.pdbx_strand_id
1 'polypeptide(L)'
;MAASSPNKCRPLANFHPTVWGYHFLSYTPVSHTYFFNTFFSMKFTNQEKVEVDEYKETIRKMLVEAPEDSERKLVLIDATQRLGVAYHFHNEIETSIQNIFDVSQQNDDSLHIVSLRFRLVRQQGYYMSSGNCTTSFIVSLRFQLVGVNKVKFLITNNQHDV
;
A
#
# COMPACT_ATOMS: atom_id res chain seq x y z
N MET A 1 -26.47 36.57 51.27
CA MET A 1 -25.43 35.58 50.89
C MET A 1 -25.74 35.07 49.49
N ALA A 2 -25.03 35.54 48.47
CA ALA A 2 -25.13 34.99 47.11
C ALA A 2 -23.91 34.08 46.88
N ALA A 3 -24.15 32.79 46.66
CA ALA A 3 -23.10 31.83 46.37
C ALA A 3 -22.56 32.06 44.94
N SER A 4 -21.26 32.34 44.82
CA SER A 4 -20.59 32.45 43.51
C SER A 4 -20.41 31.04 42.93
N SER A 5 -21.05 30.77 41.79
CA SER A 5 -20.81 29.56 41.01
C SER A 5 -19.36 29.53 40.52
N PRO A 6 -18.65 28.38 40.54
CA PRO A 6 -17.26 28.32 40.11
C PRO A 6 -17.20 28.60 38.62
N ASN A 7 -16.54 29.70 38.25
CA ASN A 7 -16.25 30.07 36.87
C ASN A 7 -15.46 28.93 36.22
N LYS A 8 -16.15 28.04 35.48
CA LYS A 8 -15.51 27.05 34.61
C LYS A 8 -14.94 27.79 33.40
N CYS A 9 -13.78 28.39 33.57
CA CYS A 9 -13.02 28.97 32.48
C CYS A 9 -12.60 27.85 31.53
N ARG A 10 -13.02 27.93 30.26
CA ARG A 10 -12.54 27.03 29.21
C ARG A 10 -11.03 27.27 29.01
N PRO A 11 -10.19 26.21 28.98
CA PRO A 11 -8.78 26.35 28.65
C PRO A 11 -8.56 26.97 27.26
N LEU A 12 -7.50 27.77 27.10
CA LEU A 12 -7.14 28.39 25.82
C LEU A 12 -6.75 27.31 24.80
N ALA A 13 -7.39 27.34 23.62
CA ALA A 13 -7.03 26.47 22.51
C ALA A 13 -5.96 27.16 21.65
N ASN A 14 -4.71 26.72 21.75
CA ASN A 14 -3.55 27.22 21.01
C ASN A 14 -3.13 26.27 19.86
N PHE A 15 -4.09 25.59 19.24
CA PHE A 15 -3.82 24.66 18.15
C PHE A 15 -3.45 25.40 16.87
N HIS A 16 -2.55 24.81 16.08
CA HIS A 16 -2.19 25.31 14.77
C HIS A 16 -3.40 25.25 13.82
N PRO A 17 -3.65 26.30 13.01
CA PRO A 17 -4.75 26.29 12.05
C PRO A 17 -4.56 25.20 11.00
N THR A 18 -5.64 24.83 10.31
CA THR A 18 -5.56 23.87 9.20
C THR A 18 -4.67 24.42 8.08
N VAL A 19 -3.69 23.63 7.66
CA VAL A 19 -2.82 23.95 6.51
C VAL A 19 -3.63 24.03 5.21
N TRP A 20 -4.80 23.39 5.17
CA TRP A 20 -5.60 23.21 3.97
C TRP A 20 -6.68 24.27 3.77
N GLY A 21 -6.99 25.08 4.79
CA GLY A 21 -8.03 26.12 4.72
C GLY A 21 -9.34 25.61 4.11
N TYR A 22 -9.79 26.27 3.05
CA TYR A 22 -10.98 25.90 2.26
C TYR A 22 -10.64 25.18 0.94
N HIS A 23 -9.38 24.80 0.71
CA HIS A 23 -8.90 24.29 -0.58
C HIS A 23 -9.70 23.07 -1.08
N PHE A 24 -10.07 22.15 -0.19
CA PHE A 24 -10.89 20.98 -0.53
C PHE A 24 -12.40 21.25 -0.47
N LEU A 25 -12.83 22.38 0.08
CA LEU A 25 -14.24 22.73 0.28
C LEU A 25 -14.85 23.44 -0.93
N SER A 26 -14.03 23.98 -1.84
CA SER A 26 -14.49 24.49 -3.14
C SER A 26 -14.88 23.39 -4.14
N TYR A 27 -14.81 22.12 -3.73
CA TYR A 27 -15.24 20.99 -4.54
C TYR A 27 -16.77 20.91 -4.58
N THR A 28 -17.38 21.36 -5.68
CA THR A 28 -18.81 21.15 -5.94
C THR A 28 -18.98 19.97 -6.91
N PRO A 29 -19.61 18.85 -6.49
CA PRO A 29 -19.70 17.64 -7.29
C PRO A 29 -20.38 17.84 -8.65
N VAL A 30 -21.30 18.80 -8.79
CA VAL A 30 -22.12 18.99 -10.01
C VAL A 30 -21.38 19.73 -11.11
N SER A 31 -20.68 20.82 -10.82
CA SER A 31 -19.86 21.53 -11.81
C SER A 31 -18.59 20.75 -12.11
N HIS A 32 -18.05 20.01 -11.13
CA HIS A 32 -16.89 19.16 -11.32
C HIS A 32 -17.27 17.84 -12.00
N THR A 33 -18.45 17.24 -11.87
CA THR A 33 -18.77 16.07 -12.71
C THR A 33 -18.89 16.45 -14.17
N TYR A 34 -19.53 17.57 -14.51
CA TYR A 34 -19.53 18.04 -15.91
C TYR A 34 -18.15 18.55 -16.33
N PHE A 35 -17.48 19.41 -15.57
CA PHE A 35 -16.16 19.91 -15.92
C PHE A 35 -15.10 18.82 -15.88
N PHE A 36 -15.05 17.94 -14.89
CA PHE A 36 -14.11 16.81 -14.84
C PHE A 36 -14.47 15.74 -15.86
N ASN A 37 -15.75 15.39 -16.08
CA ASN A 37 -16.07 14.46 -17.16
C ASN A 37 -15.74 15.07 -18.52
N THR A 38 -16.04 16.35 -18.79
CA THR A 38 -15.72 17.02 -20.05
C THR A 38 -14.24 17.37 -20.18
N PHE A 39 -13.64 18.13 -19.26
CA PHE A 39 -12.22 18.53 -19.26
C PHE A 39 -11.28 17.35 -19.02
N PHE A 40 -11.56 16.46 -18.07
CA PHE A 40 -10.71 15.28 -17.83
C PHE A 40 -10.93 14.22 -18.92
N SER A 41 -12.13 13.99 -19.49
CA SER A 41 -12.26 13.13 -20.69
C SER A 41 -11.78 13.79 -21.99
N MET A 42 -11.57 15.11 -22.00
CA MET A 42 -10.96 15.84 -23.12
C MET A 42 -9.44 15.94 -22.98
N LYS A 43 -8.91 15.93 -21.73
CA LYS A 43 -7.47 15.86 -21.44
C LYS A 43 -6.91 14.45 -21.40
N PHE A 44 -7.65 13.47 -20.85
CA PHE A 44 -7.43 12.07 -21.17
C PHE A 44 -7.85 11.93 -22.62
N THR A 45 -6.89 12.10 -23.51
CA THR A 45 -7.10 11.77 -24.91
C THR A 45 -7.65 10.34 -24.97
N ASN A 46 -8.55 10.05 -25.91
CA ASN A 46 -9.00 8.65 -26.11
C ASN A 46 -7.79 7.70 -26.24
N GLN A 47 -6.66 8.23 -26.73
CA GLN A 47 -5.36 7.58 -26.79
C GLN A 47 -4.81 7.15 -25.41
N GLU A 48 -4.74 8.03 -24.41
CA GLU A 48 -4.24 7.66 -23.07
C GLU A 48 -5.13 6.61 -22.37
N LYS A 49 -6.45 6.61 -22.63
CA LYS A 49 -7.34 5.55 -22.13
C LYS A 49 -7.03 4.21 -22.78
N VAL A 50 -6.86 4.21 -24.11
CA VAL A 50 -6.47 3.02 -24.87
C VAL A 50 -5.14 2.49 -24.37
N GLU A 51 -4.13 3.34 -24.20
CA GLU A 51 -2.82 2.94 -23.68
C GLU A 51 -2.92 2.33 -22.28
N VAL A 52 -3.68 2.95 -21.37
CA VAL A 52 -3.89 2.39 -20.02
C VAL A 52 -4.54 1.01 -20.08
N ASP A 53 -5.53 0.82 -20.95
CA ASP A 53 -6.19 -0.49 -21.10
C ASP A 53 -5.27 -1.52 -21.78
N GLU A 54 -4.44 -1.12 -22.73
CA GLU A 54 -3.38 -1.97 -23.30
C GLU A 54 -2.33 -2.39 -22.27
N TYR A 55 -1.90 -1.46 -21.40
CA TYR A 55 -0.99 -1.77 -20.30
C TYR A 55 -1.64 -2.72 -19.29
N LYS A 56 -2.93 -2.55 -18.98
CA LYS A 56 -3.67 -3.48 -18.12
C LYS A 56 -3.67 -4.87 -18.71
N GLU A 57 -4.04 -5.02 -19.98
CA GLU A 57 -4.05 -6.33 -20.64
C GLU A 57 -2.65 -6.93 -20.73
N THR A 58 -1.62 -6.11 -20.93
CA THR A 58 -0.23 -6.57 -20.94
C THR A 58 0.18 -7.14 -19.58
N ILE A 59 -0.11 -6.43 -18.48
CA ILE A 59 0.15 -6.91 -17.11
C ILE A 59 -0.66 -8.18 -16.83
N ARG A 60 -1.92 -8.21 -17.25
CA ARG A 60 -2.80 -9.38 -17.08
C ARG A 60 -2.24 -10.61 -17.79
N LYS A 61 -1.77 -10.47 -19.03
CA LYS A 61 -1.11 -11.55 -19.77
C LYS A 61 0.18 -12.00 -19.08
N MET A 62 1.01 -11.07 -18.64
CA MET A 62 2.23 -11.41 -17.90
C MET A 62 1.93 -12.18 -16.60
N LEU A 63 0.85 -11.85 -15.90
CA LEU A 63 0.41 -12.58 -14.72
C LEU A 63 -0.11 -13.99 -15.06
N VAL A 64 -0.81 -14.17 -16.19
CA VAL A 64 -1.35 -15.48 -16.58
C VAL A 64 -0.29 -16.39 -17.19
N GLU A 65 0.58 -15.85 -18.04
CA GLU A 65 1.60 -16.62 -18.79
C GLU A 65 2.83 -16.95 -17.95
N ALA A 66 3.14 -16.17 -16.91
CA ALA A 66 4.28 -16.45 -16.06
C ALA A 66 4.08 -17.76 -15.29
N PRO A 67 5.07 -18.67 -15.29
CA PRO A 67 5.02 -19.89 -14.49
C PRO A 67 4.82 -19.57 -13.02
N GLU A 68 4.01 -20.36 -12.33
CA GLU A 68 3.65 -20.14 -10.92
C GLU A 68 4.86 -20.12 -9.98
N ASP A 69 5.89 -20.91 -10.32
CA ASP A 69 7.13 -21.01 -9.53
C ASP A 69 8.19 -19.99 -9.91
N SER A 70 7.89 -19.10 -10.87
CA SER A 70 8.87 -18.15 -11.34
C SER A 70 9.02 -16.97 -10.37
N GLU A 71 10.26 -16.66 -10.01
CA GLU A 71 10.63 -15.40 -9.33
C GLU A 71 10.01 -14.17 -10.01
N ARG A 72 9.97 -14.20 -11.35
CA ARG A 72 9.40 -13.12 -12.16
C ARG A 72 7.93 -12.84 -11.82
N LYS A 73 7.14 -13.88 -11.56
CA LYS A 73 5.72 -13.74 -11.19
C LYS A 73 5.56 -13.10 -9.81
N LEU A 74 6.37 -13.52 -8.84
CA LEU A 74 6.37 -12.95 -7.49
C LEU A 74 6.75 -11.46 -7.50
N VAL A 75 7.78 -11.11 -8.26
CA VAL A 75 8.21 -9.72 -8.42
C VAL A 75 7.14 -8.88 -9.12
N LEU A 76 6.45 -9.43 -10.13
CA LEU A 76 5.35 -8.75 -10.82
C LEU A 76 4.18 -8.47 -9.88
N ILE A 77 3.79 -9.45 -9.06
CA ILE A 77 2.72 -9.27 -8.05
C ILE A 77 3.12 -8.18 -7.04
N ASP A 78 4.34 -8.24 -6.51
CA ASP A 78 4.83 -7.25 -5.55
C ASP A 78 4.87 -5.83 -6.13
N ALA A 79 5.37 -5.68 -7.36
CA ALA A 79 5.41 -4.40 -8.05
C ALA A 79 3.99 -3.84 -8.27
N THR A 80 3.06 -4.68 -8.71
CA THR A 80 1.66 -4.29 -8.96
C THR A 80 0.96 -3.83 -7.68
N GLN A 81 1.22 -4.52 -6.56
CA GLN A 81 0.70 -4.12 -5.24
C GLN A 81 1.32 -2.81 -4.74
N ARG A 82 2.64 -2.63 -4.89
CA ARG A 82 3.34 -1.39 -4.47
C ARG A 82 2.93 -0.16 -5.29
N LEU A 83 2.57 -0.37 -6.56
CA LEU A 83 2.03 0.68 -7.42
C LEU A 83 0.58 1.05 -7.07
N GLY A 84 -0.10 0.28 -6.23
CA GLY A 84 -1.50 0.54 -5.84
C GLY A 84 -2.52 0.23 -6.93
N VAL A 85 -2.13 -0.48 -7.99
CA VAL A 85 -3.01 -0.86 -9.12
C VAL A 85 -3.48 -2.32 -9.06
N ALA A 86 -3.10 -3.06 -8.02
CA ALA A 86 -3.47 -4.47 -7.84
C ALA A 86 -4.98 -4.74 -7.79
N TYR A 87 -5.81 -3.74 -7.50
CA TYR A 87 -7.26 -3.87 -7.49
C TYR A 87 -7.84 -4.22 -8.88
N HIS A 88 -7.10 -3.97 -9.96
CA HIS A 88 -7.50 -4.38 -11.31
C HIS A 88 -7.27 -5.86 -11.62
N PHE A 89 -6.46 -6.56 -10.83
CA PHE A 89 -5.98 -7.92 -11.11
C PHE A 89 -6.23 -8.87 -9.92
N HIS A 90 -7.30 -8.62 -9.17
CA HIS A 90 -7.56 -9.32 -7.91
C HIS A 90 -7.59 -10.84 -8.09
N ASN A 91 -8.32 -11.33 -9.10
CA ASN A 91 -8.49 -12.75 -9.36
C ASN A 91 -7.18 -13.42 -9.81
N GLU A 92 -6.41 -12.76 -10.69
CA GLU A 92 -5.12 -13.26 -11.17
C GLU A 92 -4.12 -13.36 -10.03
N ILE A 93 -4.05 -12.34 -9.17
CA ILE A 93 -3.16 -12.32 -8.01
C ILE A 93 -3.55 -13.38 -6.99
N GLU A 94 -4.84 -13.53 -6.69
CA GLU A 94 -5.34 -14.54 -5.75
C GLU A 94 -5.01 -15.97 -6.23
N THR A 95 -5.31 -16.27 -7.50
CA THR A 95 -5.00 -17.56 -8.11
C THR A 95 -3.50 -17.85 -8.08
N SER A 96 -2.68 -16.85 -8.41
CA SER A 96 -1.23 -17.00 -8.40
C SER A 96 -0.70 -17.28 -7.00
N ILE A 97 -1.19 -16.56 -5.98
CA ILE A 97 -0.75 -16.75 -4.59
C ILE A 97 -1.15 -18.13 -4.06
N GLN A 98 -2.33 -18.63 -4.44
CA GLN A 98 -2.76 -19.99 -4.11
C GLN A 98 -1.83 -21.03 -4.74
N ASN A 99 -1.52 -20.88 -6.03
CA ASN A 99 -0.60 -21.79 -6.72
C ASN A 99 0.81 -21.75 -6.10
N ILE A 100 1.33 -20.56 -5.77
CA ILE A 100 2.61 -20.40 -5.07
C ILE A 100 2.61 -21.11 -3.71
N PHE A 101 1.49 -21.06 -2.97
CA PHE A 101 1.36 -21.77 -1.69
C PHE A 101 1.50 -23.28 -1.89
N ASP A 102 0.79 -23.83 -2.88
CA ASP A 102 0.78 -25.27 -3.17
C ASP A 102 2.16 -25.79 -3.62
N VAL A 103 2.93 -25.00 -4.38
CA VAL A 103 4.27 -25.39 -4.84
C VAL A 103 5.39 -25.08 -3.84
N SER A 104 5.17 -24.20 -2.87
CA SER A 104 6.16 -23.85 -1.82
C SER A 104 6.63 -25.01 -0.94
N GLN A 105 6.04 -26.20 -1.10
CA GLN A 105 6.55 -27.47 -0.57
C GLN A 105 7.92 -27.87 -1.17
N GLN A 106 8.37 -27.20 -2.24
CA GLN A 106 9.70 -27.39 -2.83
C GLN A 106 10.71 -26.37 -2.27
N ASN A 107 11.85 -26.87 -1.80
CA ASN A 107 12.92 -26.06 -1.19
C ASN A 107 13.49 -25.06 -2.20
N ASP A 108 13.33 -23.77 -1.90
CA ASP A 108 13.88 -22.67 -2.69
C ASP A 108 15.08 -22.08 -1.94
N ASP A 109 16.26 -22.02 -2.59
CA ASP A 109 17.53 -21.70 -1.92
C ASP A 109 17.74 -20.18 -1.69
N SER A 110 16.94 -19.33 -2.35
CA SER A 110 17.10 -17.87 -2.29
C SER A 110 16.27 -17.24 -1.17
N LEU A 111 16.97 -16.64 -0.18
CA LEU A 111 16.37 -15.87 0.91
C LEU A 111 15.40 -14.79 0.40
N HIS A 112 15.74 -14.14 -0.72
CA HIS A 112 14.89 -13.11 -1.31
C HIS A 112 13.52 -13.67 -1.71
N ILE A 113 13.51 -14.80 -2.41
CA ILE A 113 12.30 -15.46 -2.90
C ILE A 113 11.47 -16.01 -1.76
N VAL A 114 12.09 -16.69 -0.80
CA VAL A 114 11.41 -17.21 0.39
C VAL A 114 10.76 -16.06 1.17
N SER A 115 11.47 -14.93 1.35
CA SER A 115 10.92 -13.77 2.04
C SER A 115 9.76 -13.10 1.29
N LEU A 116 9.84 -13.05 -0.04
CA LEU A 116 8.83 -12.45 -0.90
C LEU A 116 7.55 -13.29 -0.93
N ARG A 117 7.68 -14.60 -1.14
CA ARG A 117 6.57 -15.57 -1.07
C ARG A 117 5.84 -15.46 0.25
N PHE A 118 6.59 -15.52 1.35
CA PHE A 118 5.96 -15.43 2.66
C PHE A 118 5.19 -14.12 2.86
N ARG A 119 5.79 -12.97 2.47
CA ARG A 119 5.12 -11.67 2.57
C ARG A 119 3.81 -11.67 1.80
N LEU A 120 3.83 -12.10 0.54
CA LEU A 120 2.65 -12.09 -0.34
C LEU A 120 1.54 -13.01 0.19
N VAL A 121 1.89 -14.19 0.66
CA VAL A 121 0.93 -15.18 1.17
C VAL A 121 0.27 -14.70 2.46
N ARG A 122 1.04 -14.10 3.38
CA ARG A 122 0.51 -13.52 4.62
C ARG A 122 -0.39 -12.32 4.39
N GLN A 123 -0.11 -11.52 3.36
CA GLN A 123 -0.96 -10.38 3.00
C GLN A 123 -2.37 -10.81 2.57
N GLN A 124 -2.51 -12.02 2.00
CA GLN A 124 -3.81 -12.58 1.61
C GLN A 124 -4.49 -13.41 2.71
N GLY A 125 -3.87 -13.54 3.89
CA GLY A 125 -4.47 -14.26 5.02
C GLY A 125 -4.30 -15.79 5.01
N TYR A 126 -3.55 -16.36 4.06
CA TYR A 126 -3.24 -17.79 4.05
C TYR A 126 -2.28 -18.17 5.19
N TYR A 127 -2.49 -19.36 5.77
CA TYR A 127 -1.69 -19.88 6.89
C TYR A 127 -0.50 -20.70 6.38
N MET A 128 0.70 -20.10 6.37
CA MET A 128 1.97 -20.84 6.14
C MET A 128 2.56 -21.33 7.47
N SER A 129 2.95 -22.61 7.52
CA SER A 129 3.63 -23.21 8.67
C SER A 129 5.01 -22.56 8.88
N SER A 130 5.24 -22.00 10.07
CA SER A 130 6.47 -21.27 10.40
C SER A 130 7.73 -22.15 10.37
N GLY A 131 7.61 -23.47 10.54
CA GLY A 131 8.73 -24.39 10.72
C GLY A 131 9.70 -24.55 9.54
N ASN A 132 9.25 -24.29 8.30
CA ASN A 132 10.09 -24.37 7.10
C ASN A 132 10.74 -23.02 6.71
N CYS A 133 10.40 -21.95 7.42
CA CYS A 133 10.80 -20.58 7.06
C CYS A 133 11.65 -19.89 8.15
N THR A 134 11.85 -20.54 9.31
CA THR A 134 12.39 -19.91 10.53
C THR A 134 13.83 -19.42 10.45
N THR A 135 14.66 -19.91 9.54
CA THR A 135 16.03 -19.40 9.34
C THR A 135 16.04 -18.08 8.57
N SER A 136 15.14 -17.93 7.59
CA SER A 136 14.96 -16.71 6.80
C SER A 136 14.20 -15.60 7.56
N PHE A 137 13.32 -15.99 8.49
CA PHE A 137 12.51 -15.08 9.31
C PHE A 137 13.29 -14.13 10.19
N ILE A 138 14.32 -14.63 10.87
CA ILE A 138 15.10 -13.84 11.82
C ILE A 138 15.88 -12.74 11.07
N VAL A 139 16.31 -13.00 9.83
CA VAL A 139 17.04 -12.03 9.00
C VAL A 139 16.11 -10.93 8.48
N SER A 140 14.90 -11.28 8.03
CA SER A 140 13.94 -10.32 7.46
C SER A 140 13.32 -9.39 8.52
N LEU A 141 12.91 -9.93 9.69
CA LEU A 141 12.44 -9.11 10.82
C LEU A 141 13.52 -8.16 11.34
N ARG A 142 14.80 -8.58 11.31
CA ARG A 142 15.94 -7.74 11.70
C ARG A 142 16.20 -6.60 10.71
N PHE A 143 15.95 -6.78 9.42
CA PHE A 143 16.05 -5.68 8.43
C PHE A 143 14.92 -4.65 8.57
N GLN A 144 13.69 -5.07 8.89
CA GLN A 144 12.56 -4.15 9.04
C GLN A 144 12.57 -3.38 10.38
N LEU A 145 13.01 -3.99 11.48
CA LEU A 145 13.08 -3.32 12.79
C LEU A 145 14.25 -2.33 12.91
N VAL A 146 15.36 -2.55 12.19
CA VAL A 146 16.52 -1.62 12.23
C VAL A 146 16.24 -0.35 11.40
N GLY A 147 15.50 -0.44 10.29
CA GLY A 147 15.18 0.71 9.43
C GLY A 147 14.10 1.64 10.01
N VAL A 148 13.03 1.07 10.57
CA VAL A 148 11.88 1.86 11.05
C VAL A 148 12.19 2.62 12.35
N ASN A 149 13.06 2.07 13.21
CA ASN A 149 13.39 2.70 14.49
C ASN A 149 14.40 3.84 14.37
N LYS A 150 15.24 3.87 13.33
CA LYS A 150 16.19 4.98 13.13
C LYS A 150 15.50 6.25 12.61
N VAL A 151 14.49 6.11 11.75
CA VAL A 151 13.73 7.26 11.23
C VAL A 151 12.76 7.82 12.28
N LYS A 152 12.14 6.98 13.11
CA LYS A 152 11.33 7.46 14.25
C LYS A 152 12.17 8.19 15.31
N PHE A 153 13.37 7.70 15.62
CA PHE A 153 14.25 8.34 16.62
C PHE A 153 14.78 9.72 16.18
N LEU A 154 14.98 9.95 14.88
CA LEU A 154 15.46 11.24 14.36
C LEU A 154 14.37 12.31 14.24
N ILE A 155 13.09 11.91 14.14
CA ILE A 155 11.96 12.84 14.02
C ILE A 155 11.46 13.28 15.42
N THR A 156 11.54 12.43 16.44
CA THR A 156 11.00 12.75 17.77
C THR A 156 11.94 13.56 18.68
N ASN A 157 13.22 13.69 18.33
CA ASN A 157 14.22 14.36 19.19
C ASN A 157 14.61 15.78 18.76
N ASN A 158 13.97 16.36 17.73
CA ASN A 158 14.28 17.72 17.25
C ASN A 158 13.19 18.77 17.60
N GLN A 159 12.33 18.50 18.59
CA GLN A 159 11.24 19.41 18.95
C GLN A 159 11.20 19.82 20.43
N HIS A 160 12.32 19.70 21.14
CA HIS A 160 12.54 20.34 22.43
C HIS A 160 13.97 20.88 22.47
N ASP A 161 14.16 22.05 21.86
CA ASP A 161 15.16 23.06 22.22
C ASP A 161 15.07 24.22 21.21
N VAL A 162 14.12 25.14 21.43
CA VAL A 162 14.23 26.62 21.38
C VAL A 162 13.01 27.20 22.09
#